data_AF-A0A832N331-F1
#
_entry.id   AF-A0A832N331-F1
#
_cell.length_a   1.000
_cell.length_b   1.000
_cell.length_c   1.000
_cell.angle_alpha   90.00
_cell.angle_beta   90.00
_cell.angle_gamma   90.00
#
_symmetry.space_group_name_H-M   'P 1'
#
loop_
_entity.id
_entity.type
_entity.pdbx_description
1 polymer ?
#
loop_
_entity_poly.entity_id
_entity_poly.type
_entity_poly.pdbx_seq_one_letter_code
_entity_poly.pdbx_strand_id
1 'polypeptide(L)'
;WLFRIMRNSWIDMTRRAKTQGTQLDIDDIPEAAIVDGTQVVETNLMLKSAQQAMDDLPADQREVMLLVCVEEMSYKEAADVIGVPTGTVMSRLSRARLAVAKKMGISPSPRRSSGHGRETLK
;
A
#
# COMPACT_ATOMS: atom_id res chain seq x y z
N TRP A 1 3.33 15.27 14.92
CA TRP A 1 2.27 15.49 15.94
C TRP A 1 0.88 15.50 15.31
N LEU A 2 0.63 16.32 14.28
CA LEU A 2 -0.65 16.33 13.53
C LEU A 2 -1.02 14.98 12.89
N PHE A 3 -0.06 14.28 12.29
CA PHE A 3 -0.27 12.94 11.70
C PHE A 3 -0.71 11.89 12.75
N ARG A 4 -0.17 11.98 13.97
CA ARG A 4 -0.56 11.11 15.09
C ARG A 4 -2.00 11.38 15.55
N ILE A 5 -2.44 12.64 15.48
CA ILE A 5 -3.82 13.03 15.80
C ILE A 5 -4.78 12.55 14.71
N MET A 6 -4.45 12.74 13.43
CA MET A 6 -5.25 12.21 12.31
C MET A 6 -5.34 10.69 12.34
N ARG A 7 -4.24 9.99 12.63
CA ARG A 7 -4.18 8.53 12.81
C ARG A 7 -5.08 8.05 13.94
N ASN A 8 -5.01 8.68 15.12
CA ASN A 8 -5.89 8.32 16.24
C ASN A 8 -7.37 8.54 15.87
N SER A 9 -7.68 9.65 15.18
CA SER A 9 -9.02 9.92 14.66
C SER A 9 -9.48 8.87 13.64
N TRP A 10 -8.62 8.48 12.68
CA TRP A 10 -8.94 7.48 11.66
C TRP A 10 -9.17 6.10 12.28
N ILE A 11 -8.32 5.67 13.22
CA ILE A 11 -8.48 4.40 13.93
C ILE A 11 -9.81 4.39 14.71
N ASP A 12 -10.11 5.49 15.41
CA ASP A 12 -11.38 5.64 16.14
C ASP A 12 -12.59 5.67 15.21
N MET A 13 -12.51 6.36 14.06
CA MET A 13 -13.57 6.40 13.05
C MET A 13 -13.79 5.03 12.40
N THR A 14 -12.72 4.30 12.09
CA THR A 14 -12.82 2.96 11.47
C THR A 14 -13.39 1.92 12.46
N ARG A 15 -13.08 2.04 13.76
CA ARG A 15 -13.66 1.19 14.81
C ARG A 15 -15.15 1.51 15.04
N ARG A 16 -15.54 2.78 14.93
CA ARG A 16 -16.95 3.22 15.00
C ARG A 16 -17.76 2.81 13.77
N ALA A 17 -17.20 2.95 12.56
CA ALA A 17 -17.84 2.55 11.31
C ALA A 17 -18.06 1.03 11.18
N LYS A 18 -17.18 0.20 11.79
CA LYS A 18 -17.43 -1.25 11.91
C LYS A 18 -18.66 -1.61 12.76
N THR A 19 -19.18 -0.67 13.55
CA THR A 19 -20.34 -0.87 14.44
C THR A 19 -21.60 -0.17 13.91
N GLN A 20 -21.48 0.78 12.98
CA GLN A 20 -22.58 1.53 12.36
C GLN A 20 -22.40 1.47 10.84
N GLY A 21 -23.23 0.70 10.14
CA GLY A 21 -23.11 0.44 8.70
C GLY A 21 -22.86 1.70 7.85
N THR A 22 -21.88 1.60 6.96
CA THR A 22 -21.30 2.71 6.19
C THR A 22 -22.20 3.19 5.04
N GLN A 23 -22.49 4.50 5.02
CA GLN A 23 -22.95 5.24 3.85
C GLN A 23 -21.83 6.22 3.48
N LEU A 24 -21.26 6.10 2.27
CA LEU A 24 -20.23 7.01 1.76
C LEU A 24 -20.76 7.68 0.50
N ASP A 25 -20.83 9.01 0.55
CA ASP A 25 -21.03 9.92 -0.57
C ASP A 25 -19.70 10.06 -1.31
N ILE A 26 -19.74 9.99 -2.64
CA ILE A 26 -18.57 10.08 -3.52
C ILE A 26 -18.77 11.32 -4.38
N ASP A 27 -18.17 12.45 -4.00
CA ASP A 27 -17.98 13.59 -4.90
C ASP A 27 -16.66 14.29 -4.57
N ASP A 28 -15.63 13.97 -5.36
CA ASP A 28 -14.57 14.89 -5.81
C ASP A 28 -13.64 14.15 -6.78
N ILE A 29 -13.92 14.26 -8.08
CA ILE A 29 -13.07 13.75 -9.17
C ILE A 29 -12.43 14.96 -9.85
N PRO A 30 -11.09 15.12 -9.85
CA PRO A 30 -10.43 16.18 -10.61
C PRO A 30 -10.60 15.96 -12.11
N GLU A 31 -11.06 17.00 -12.80
CA GLU A 31 -11.29 17.06 -14.23
C GLU A 31 -9.97 17.15 -15.01
N ALA A 32 -9.31 16.00 -15.20
CA ALA A 32 -8.13 15.92 -16.06
C ALA A 32 -7.97 14.54 -16.69
N ALA A 33 -8.70 14.25 -17.77
CA ALA A 33 -8.27 13.25 -18.76
C ALA A 33 -9.09 13.33 -20.05
N ILE A 34 -8.75 14.29 -20.92
CA ILE A 34 -8.99 14.13 -22.37
C ILE A 34 -7.81 13.32 -22.91
N VAL A 35 -7.80 12.02 -22.62
CA VAL A 35 -6.91 11.03 -23.24
C VAL A 35 -7.75 9.77 -23.44
N ASP A 36 -7.59 9.14 -24.60
CA ASP A 36 -8.24 7.90 -25.06
C ASP A 36 -9.08 7.14 -24.01
N GLY A 37 -10.40 7.16 -24.18
CA GLY A 37 -11.37 6.68 -23.18
C GLY A 37 -11.15 5.22 -22.76
N THR A 38 -10.52 4.40 -23.60
CA THR A 38 -10.16 3.01 -23.27
C THR A 38 -9.05 2.97 -22.21
N GLN A 39 -8.01 3.78 -22.38
CA GLN A 39 -6.88 3.85 -21.44
C GLN A 39 -7.30 4.42 -20.08
N VAL A 40 -8.22 5.39 -20.08
CA VAL A 40 -8.76 5.99 -18.85
C VAL A 40 -9.61 4.98 -18.07
N VAL A 41 -10.43 4.18 -18.75
CA VAL A 41 -11.24 3.13 -18.12
C VAL A 41 -10.35 2.04 -17.51
N GLU A 42 -9.33 1.57 -18.23
CA GLU A 42 -8.38 0.57 -17.70
C GLU A 42 -7.60 1.10 -16.49
N THR A 43 -7.12 2.34 -16.57
CA THR A 43 -6.39 3.00 -15.46
C THR A 43 -7.26 3.14 -14.22
N ASN A 44 -8.52 3.58 -14.39
CA ASN A 44 -9.48 3.71 -13.30
C ASN A 44 -9.84 2.36 -12.66
N LEU A 45 -9.98 1.30 -13.47
CA LEU A 45 -10.24 -0.04 -12.97
C LEU A 45 -9.05 -0.60 -12.18
N MET A 46 -7.83 -0.37 -12.67
CA MET A 46 -6.60 -0.75 -11.99
C MET A 46 -6.45 0.00 -10.66
N LEU A 47 -6.74 1.31 -10.64
CA LEU A 47 -6.71 2.13 -9.42
C LEU A 47 -7.74 1.63 -8.39
N LYS A 48 -8.98 1.35 -8.81
CA LYS A 48 -10.00 0.77 -7.92
C LYS A 48 -9.58 -0.57 -7.35
N SER A 49 -8.97 -1.43 -8.16
CA SER A 49 -8.47 -2.74 -7.73
C SER A 49 -7.33 -2.61 -6.72
N ALA A 50 -6.42 -1.65 -6.94
CA ALA A 50 -5.33 -1.36 -6.02
C ALA A 50 -5.84 -0.80 -4.69
N GLN A 51 -6.83 0.09 -4.72
CA GLN A 51 -7.48 0.63 -3.53
C GLN A 51 -8.15 -0.49 -2.72
N GLN A 52 -8.92 -1.37 -3.37
CA GLN A 52 -9.50 -2.54 -2.71
C GLN A 52 -8.44 -3.50 -2.16
N ALA A 53 -7.28 -3.61 -2.81
CA ALA A 53 -6.18 -4.43 -2.31
C ALA A 53 -5.58 -3.84 -1.02
N MET A 54 -5.45 -2.52 -0.95
CA MET A 54 -5.04 -1.81 0.27
C MET A 54 -6.08 -1.94 1.39
N ASP A 55 -7.37 -1.85 1.07
CA ASP A 55 -8.47 -1.92 2.04
C ASP A 55 -8.71 -3.31 2.64
N ASP A 56 -8.18 -4.37 2.01
CA ASP A 56 -8.20 -5.72 2.57
C ASP A 56 -7.03 -6.02 3.51
N LEU A 57 -5.99 -5.18 3.52
CA LEU A 57 -4.84 -5.40 4.37
C LEU A 57 -5.23 -5.30 5.86
N PRO A 58 -4.66 -6.13 6.75
CA PRO A 58 -4.74 -5.89 8.19
C PRO A 58 -4.29 -4.46 8.52
N ALA A 59 -4.92 -3.83 9.51
CA ALA A 59 -4.68 -2.42 9.85
C ALA A 59 -3.18 -2.10 10.02
N ASP A 60 -2.48 -2.94 10.78
CA ASP A 60 -1.03 -2.84 11.02
C ASP A 60 -0.17 -2.90 9.74
N GLN A 61 -0.61 -3.62 8.72
CA GLN A 61 0.10 -3.76 7.44
C GLN A 61 -0.20 -2.57 6.53
N ARG A 62 -1.48 -2.17 6.47
CA ARG A 62 -1.92 -0.99 5.71
C ARG A 62 -1.24 0.28 6.20
N GLU A 63 -1.19 0.45 7.51
CA GLU A 63 -0.57 1.60 8.16
C GLU A 63 0.91 1.74 7.77
N VAL A 64 1.68 0.66 7.88
CA VAL A 64 3.10 0.67 7.46
C VAL A 64 3.24 0.94 5.96
N MET A 65 2.34 0.41 5.14
CA MET A 65 2.39 0.62 3.70
C MET A 65 2.09 2.06 3.31
N LEU A 66 1.13 2.72 3.97
CA LEU A 66 0.84 4.15 3.75
C LEU A 66 2.03 5.03 4.18
N LEU A 67 2.57 4.80 5.37
CA LEU A 67 3.70 5.58 5.89
C LEU A 67 4.94 5.50 4.98
N VAL A 68 5.23 4.32 4.43
CA VAL A 68 6.44 4.12 3.63
C VAL A 68 6.23 4.44 2.15
N CYS A 69 5.09 4.07 1.58
CA CYS A 69 4.87 4.16 0.12
C CYS A 69 4.12 5.41 -0.32
N VAL A 70 3.36 6.05 0.58
CA VAL A 70 2.60 7.27 0.27
C VAL A 70 3.27 8.48 0.92
N GLU A 71 3.60 8.37 2.20
CA GLU A 71 4.27 9.44 2.96
C GLU A 71 5.80 9.42 2.79
N GLU A 72 6.33 8.47 2.01
CA GLU A 72 7.75 8.31 1.69
C GLU A 72 8.69 8.27 2.90
N MET A 73 8.17 7.88 4.08
CA MET A 73 8.97 7.85 5.31
C MET A 73 9.99 6.72 5.29
N SER A 74 11.14 6.96 5.91
CA SER A 74 12.11 5.89 6.16
C SER A 74 11.53 4.86 7.13
N TYR A 75 12.06 3.63 7.11
CA TYR A 75 11.58 2.58 8.01
C TYR A 75 11.77 2.92 9.48
N LYS A 76 12.78 3.75 9.79
CA LYS A 76 13.05 4.22 11.14
C LYS A 76 11.99 5.23 11.58
N GLU A 77 11.68 6.22 10.74
CA GLU A 77 10.65 7.21 11.08
C GLU A 77 9.27 6.55 11.19
N ALA A 78 8.93 5.62 10.29
CA ALA A 78 7.69 4.86 10.38
C ALA A 78 7.62 4.04 11.69
N ALA A 79 8.73 3.42 12.09
CA ALA A 79 8.86 2.70 13.36
C ALA A 79 8.61 3.62 14.56
N ASP A 80 9.22 4.82 14.55
CA ASP A 80 9.06 5.82 15.61
C ASP A 80 7.60 6.33 15.69
N VAL A 81 6.94 6.52 14.54
CA VAL A 81 5.54 6.98 14.47
C VAL A 81 4.57 5.97 15.08
N ILE A 82 4.72 4.68 14.75
CA ILE A 82 3.78 3.63 15.17
C ILE A 82 4.21 2.92 16.47
N GLY A 83 5.42 3.20 16.97
CA GLY A 83 5.93 2.68 18.23
C GLY A 83 6.29 1.19 18.20
N VAL A 84 6.88 0.71 17.10
CA VAL A 84 7.33 -0.68 16.96
C VAL A 84 8.79 -0.76 16.48
N PRO A 85 9.49 -1.88 16.65
CA PRO A 85 10.85 -2.03 16.11
C PRO A 85 10.91 -1.90 14.58
N THR A 86 12.00 -1.36 14.04
CA THR A 86 12.22 -1.25 12.58
C THR A 86 12.10 -2.59 11.85
N GLY A 87 12.55 -3.70 12.46
CA GLY A 87 12.38 -5.05 11.90
C GLY A 87 10.91 -5.48 11.79
N THR A 88 10.05 -4.99 12.68
CA THR A 88 8.59 -5.19 12.62
C THR A 88 7.99 -4.40 11.45
N VAL A 89 8.44 -3.18 11.20
CA VAL A 89 8.06 -2.40 10.01
C VAL A 89 8.42 -3.16 8.74
N MET A 90 9.66 -3.63 8.61
CA MET A 90 10.12 -4.40 7.44
C MET A 90 9.28 -5.66 7.19
N SER A 91 9.00 -6.44 8.24
CA SER A 91 8.21 -7.67 8.11
C SER A 91 6.75 -7.42 7.79
N ARG A 92 6.12 -6.39 8.39
CA ARG A 92 4.75 -5.95 8.06
C ARG A 92 4.67 -5.47 6.61
N LEU A 93 5.61 -4.64 6.18
CA LEU A 93 5.66 -4.10 4.82
C LEU A 93 5.88 -5.20 3.77
N SER A 94 6.72 -6.19 4.07
CA SER A 94 6.93 -7.35 3.19
C SER A 94 5.64 -8.14 2.99
N ARG A 95 4.91 -8.43 4.07
CA ARG A 95 3.61 -9.13 4.01
C ARG A 95 2.55 -8.30 3.27
N ALA A 96 2.51 -6.98 3.52
CA ALA A 96 1.61 -6.06 2.82
C ALA A 96 1.83 -6.12 1.30
N ARG A 97 3.09 -6.02 0.84
CA ARG A 97 3.43 -6.12 -0.59
C ARG A 97 3.01 -7.45 -1.22
N LEU A 98 3.23 -8.56 -0.52
CA LEU A 98 2.82 -9.88 -1.01
C LEU A 98 1.30 -10.00 -1.13
N ALA A 99 0.56 -9.48 -0.15
CA ALA A 99 -0.90 -9.51 -0.16
C ALA A 99 -1.47 -8.64 -1.30
N VAL A 100 -0.95 -7.42 -1.48
CA VAL A 100 -1.35 -6.54 -2.60
C VAL A 100 -0.99 -7.17 -3.94
N ALA A 101 0.24 -7.67 -4.10
CA ALA A 101 0.68 -8.32 -5.33
C ALA A 101 -0.21 -9.52 -5.70
N LYS A 102 -0.52 -10.38 -4.71
CA LYS A 102 -1.43 -11.51 -4.90
C LYS A 102 -2.82 -11.06 -5.36
N LYS A 103 -3.38 -10.03 -4.74
CA LYS A 103 -4.72 -9.53 -5.06
C LYS A 103 -4.78 -8.83 -6.42
N MET A 104 -3.68 -8.21 -6.83
CA MET A 104 -3.53 -7.60 -8.16
C MET A 104 -3.10 -8.60 -9.25
N GLY A 105 -2.95 -9.89 -8.93
CA GLY A 105 -2.48 -10.90 -9.89
C GLY A 105 -1.01 -10.71 -10.33
N ILE A 106 -0.25 -9.89 -9.63
CA ILE A 106 1.17 -9.62 -9.91
C ILE A 106 1.98 -10.77 -9.33
N SER A 107 2.42 -11.68 -10.17
CA SER A 107 3.39 -12.70 -9.76
C SER A 107 4.75 -12.04 -9.51
N PRO A 108 5.42 -12.29 -8.37
CA PRO A 108 6.76 -11.80 -8.15
C PRO A 108 7.65 -12.40 -9.25
N SER A 109 8.22 -11.53 -10.09
CA SER A 109 9.13 -11.94 -11.15
C SER A 109 10.20 -12.87 -10.56
N PRO A 110 10.38 -14.09 -11.09
CA PRO A 110 11.41 -14.99 -10.59
C PRO A 110 12.74 -14.28 -10.77
N ARG A 111 13.43 -14.00 -9.66
CA ARG A 111 14.75 -13.33 -9.69
C ARG A 111 15.60 -14.06 -10.71
N ARG A 112 15.98 -13.37 -11.79
CA ARG A 112 16.98 -13.85 -12.74
C ARG A 112 18.24 -14.15 -11.92
N SER A 113 18.55 -15.42 -11.73
CA SER A 113 19.84 -15.85 -11.19
C SER A 113 20.92 -15.35 -12.13
N SER A 114 21.60 -14.28 -11.74
CA SER A 114 22.87 -13.85 -12.31
C SER A 114 23.90 -14.93 -11.97
N GLY A 115 23.88 -16.01 -12.74
CA GLY A 115 24.92 -17.02 -12.77
C GLY A 115 26.10 -16.49 -13.56
N HIS A 116 26.96 -15.75 -12.87
CA HIS A 116 28.26 -15.31 -13.32
C HIS A 116 29.14 -16.55 -13.59
N GLY A 117 29.11 -17.04 -14.84
CA GLY A 117 30.06 -18.03 -15.33
C GLY A 117 31.44 -17.39 -15.39
N ARG A 118 32.26 -17.66 -14.37
CA ARG A 118 33.69 -17.43 -14.38
C ARG A 118 34.28 -18.28 -15.50
N GLU A 119 34.60 -17.67 -16.63
CA GLU A 119 35.54 -18.23 -17.60
C GLU A 119 36.94 -18.13 -17.00
N THR A 120 37.36 -19.22 -16.36
CA THR A 120 38.78 -19.53 -16.19
C THR A 120 39.29 -20.03 -17.52
N LEU A 121 40.08 -19.22 -18.23
CA LEU A 121 40.94 -19.71 -19.31
C LEU A 121 42.40 -19.60 -18.89
N LYS A 122 43.10 -20.67 -19.27
CA LYS A 122 44.48 -21.06 -18.97
C LYS A 122 45.51 -20.06 -19.46
#